data_AF-A0A914X152-F1
#
_entry.id   AF-A0A914X152-F1
#
_cell.length_a   1.000
_cell.length_b   1.000
_cell.length_c   1.000
_cell.angle_alpha   90.00
_cell.angle_beta   90.00
_cell.angle_gamma   90.00
#
_symmetry.space_group_name_H-M   'P 1'
#
loop_
_entity.id
_entity.type
_entity.pdbx_description
1 polymer ?
#
loop_
_entity_poly.entity_id
_entity_poly.type
_entity_poly.pdbx_seq_one_letter_code
_entity_poly.pdbx_strand_id
1 'polypeptide(L)'
;MSQPKRKSVYKVDFAKEFQGIKKGKEDYHAHCIPCKDEINLAAMGKTAIKQHQEKPKHKENAKAVATTRYFTASKGVQVRLLDMESLPGEDSTMVANFIIQVLGKHQLQFENLVSFCADNAPVNFGGPQLAGPNNVFKKLQEKKKNLIPVGCSAHILHNAAQKAADRVPVDIEAIVFKLASYFKGSTRRHEDFKDICNFLEVNYETIPSHGPTRWLTLGKVIDRVLKLWDPLTTLFTSKDKSPRILEEFFSSDESLPVLQFLHSVLAVFEKPLLLLQEFYTTVIEYIDKWFRVEFLPTNISWIMLSKKSVDYYDIVEMAG
;
A
#
# COMPACT_ATOMS: atom_id res chain seq x y z
N MET A 1 0.11 4.51 51.15
CA MET A 1 0.71 4.79 49.83
C MET A 1 0.81 3.47 49.07
N SER A 2 0.03 3.25 48.01
CA SER A 2 0.17 2.03 47.20
C SER A 2 1.50 2.10 46.46
N GLN A 3 2.33 1.06 46.55
CA GLN A 3 3.52 0.95 45.72
C GLN A 3 3.13 1.10 44.23
N PRO A 4 3.89 1.86 43.42
CA PRO A 4 3.59 1.98 42.00
C PRO A 4 3.65 0.58 41.37
N LYS A 5 2.55 0.14 40.75
CA LYS A 5 2.49 -1.15 40.04
C LYS A 5 3.65 -1.21 39.04
N ARG A 6 4.55 -2.18 39.21
CA ARG A 6 5.73 -2.36 38.37
C ARG A 6 5.28 -2.56 36.91
N LYS A 7 5.60 -1.60 36.04
CA LYS A 7 5.26 -1.67 34.61
C LYS A 7 6.00 -2.84 33.97
N SER A 8 5.28 -3.67 33.21
CA SER A 8 5.92 -4.72 32.40
C SER A 8 6.65 -4.08 31.21
N VAL A 9 7.87 -4.56 30.95
CA VAL A 9 8.72 -4.10 29.84
C VAL A 9 8.87 -5.20 28.80
N TYR A 10 9.15 -4.80 27.56
CA TYR A 10 9.50 -5.68 26.47
C TYR A 10 10.74 -6.50 26.82
N LYS A 11 10.68 -7.81 26.54
CA LYS A 11 11.82 -8.71 26.66
C LYS A 11 12.20 -9.24 25.28
N VAL A 12 13.49 -9.38 25.01
CA VAL A 12 13.99 -9.87 23.71
C VAL A 12 13.40 -11.24 23.36
N ASP A 13 13.18 -12.11 24.34
CA ASP A 13 12.57 -13.42 24.13
C ASP A 13 11.10 -13.37 23.67
N PHE A 14 10.42 -12.23 23.83
CA PHE A 14 9.06 -12.07 23.27
C PHE A 14 9.06 -12.16 21.75
N ALA A 15 10.13 -11.76 21.06
CA ALA A 15 10.22 -11.95 19.60
C ALA A 15 10.32 -13.43 19.20
N LYS A 16 10.78 -14.29 20.12
CA LYS A 16 10.83 -15.75 19.91
C LYS A 16 9.48 -16.40 20.21
N GLU A 17 8.81 -15.98 21.29
CA GLU A 17 7.49 -16.51 21.71
C GLU A 17 6.36 -15.98 20.81
N PHE A 18 6.47 -14.72 20.36
CA PHE A 18 5.49 -14.04 19.53
C PHE A 18 6.18 -13.54 18.25
N GLN A 19 6.15 -14.38 17.23
CA GLN A 19 6.65 -14.00 15.90
C GLN A 19 5.87 -12.77 15.38
N GLY A 20 6.53 -11.96 14.54
CA GLY A 20 5.96 -10.69 14.07
C GLY A 20 5.94 -9.57 15.11
N ILE A 21 6.49 -9.78 16.32
CA ILE A 21 6.61 -8.77 17.38
C ILE A 21 8.08 -8.37 17.56
N LYS A 22 8.33 -7.06 17.65
CA LYS A 22 9.66 -6.49 17.96
C LYS A 22 9.56 -5.44 19.07
N LYS A 23 10.70 -4.94 19.53
CA LYS A 23 10.74 -3.84 20.51
C LYS A 23 10.02 -2.62 19.92
N GLY A 24 9.11 -2.03 20.70
CA GLY A 24 8.40 -0.80 20.35
C GLY A 24 9.23 0.45 20.61
N LYS A 25 8.58 1.61 20.51
CA LYS A 25 9.23 2.92 20.70
C LYS A 25 9.78 3.12 22.11
N GLU A 26 9.07 2.61 23.10
CA GLU A 26 9.42 2.72 24.52
C GLU A 26 9.63 1.32 25.11
N ASP A 27 10.31 1.24 26.26
CA ASP A 27 10.66 -0.05 26.88
C ASP A 27 9.44 -0.88 27.30
N TYR A 28 8.27 -0.25 27.50
CA TYR A 28 7.01 -0.93 27.80
C TYR A 28 6.07 -1.05 26.59
N HIS A 29 6.59 -0.86 25.37
CA HIS A 29 5.86 -1.08 24.15
C HIS A 29 6.48 -2.22 23.32
N ALA A 30 5.61 -3.03 22.72
CA ALA A 30 5.96 -3.94 21.65
C ALA A 30 5.40 -3.40 20.33
N HIS A 31 6.13 -3.57 19.24
CA HIS A 31 5.65 -3.22 17.91
C HIS A 31 5.19 -4.47 17.18
N CYS A 32 3.95 -4.46 16.71
CA CYS A 32 3.42 -5.52 15.84
C CYS A 32 3.72 -5.18 14.38
N ILE A 33 4.52 -6.01 13.71
CA ILE A 33 4.92 -5.81 12.33
C ILE A 33 3.71 -5.87 11.37
N PRO A 34 2.87 -6.93 11.39
CA PRO A 34 1.69 -6.99 10.51
C PRO A 34 0.74 -5.80 10.66
N CYS A 35 0.51 -5.35 11.89
CA CYS A 35 -0.45 -4.27 12.15
C CYS A 35 0.14 -2.86 12.05
N LYS A 36 1.47 -2.73 12.06
CA LYS A 36 2.19 -1.46 12.24
C LYS A 36 1.72 -0.68 13.48
N ASP A 37 1.27 -1.39 14.51
CA ASP A 37 0.69 -0.83 15.74
C ASP A 37 1.64 -1.02 16.93
N GLU A 38 1.63 -0.06 17.86
CA GLU A 38 2.28 -0.19 19.17
C GLU A 38 1.34 -0.84 20.19
N ILE A 39 1.82 -1.88 20.87
CA ILE A 39 1.12 -2.63 21.91
C ILE A 39 1.70 -2.22 23.26
N ASN A 40 0.87 -1.59 24.09
CA ASN A 40 1.27 -1.22 25.44
C ASN A 40 1.31 -2.47 26.35
N LEU A 41 2.49 -2.76 26.89
CA LEU A 41 2.76 -3.89 27.77
C LEU A 41 2.63 -3.53 29.25
N ALA A 42 2.62 -2.24 29.61
CA ALA A 42 2.83 -1.77 30.98
C ALA A 42 1.92 -2.46 32.02
N ALA A 43 0.66 -2.69 31.67
CA ALA A 43 -0.33 -3.31 32.56
C ALA A 43 -0.41 -4.84 32.45
N MET A 44 -0.23 -5.41 31.26
CA MET A 44 -0.60 -6.82 30.97
C MET A 44 0.55 -7.68 30.44
N GLY A 45 1.73 -7.08 30.23
CA GLY A 45 2.90 -7.77 29.68
C GLY A 45 2.57 -8.54 28.40
N LYS A 46 3.01 -9.80 28.34
CA LYS A 46 2.78 -10.68 27.18
C LYS A 46 1.30 -10.99 26.88
N THR A 47 0.42 -10.86 27.87
CA THR A 47 -1.03 -11.06 27.64
C THR A 47 -1.59 -9.99 26.71
N ALA A 48 -1.05 -8.76 26.73
CA ALA A 48 -1.42 -7.73 25.77
C ALA A 48 -1.10 -8.14 24.32
N ILE A 49 0.03 -8.83 24.12
CA ILE A 49 0.46 -9.33 22.81
C ILE A 49 -0.50 -10.42 22.32
N LYS A 50 -0.82 -11.40 23.18
CA LYS A 50 -1.80 -12.47 22.86
C LYS A 50 -3.15 -11.89 22.46
N GLN A 51 -3.69 -11.00 23.29
CA GLN A 51 -4.97 -10.36 23.01
C GLN A 51 -4.94 -9.52 21.74
N HIS A 52 -3.83 -8.86 21.42
CA HIS A 52 -3.68 -8.15 20.16
C HIS A 52 -3.75 -9.11 18.95
N GLN A 53 -3.03 -10.24 19.00
CA GLN A 53 -2.98 -11.21 17.90
C GLN A 53 -4.33 -11.92 17.65
N GLU A 54 -5.16 -12.04 18.67
CA GLU A 54 -6.51 -12.61 18.55
C GLU A 54 -7.52 -11.66 17.88
N LYS A 55 -7.23 -10.36 17.81
CA LYS A 55 -8.16 -9.37 17.23
C LYS A 55 -8.39 -9.63 15.74
N PRO A 56 -9.63 -9.43 15.23
CA PRO A 56 -9.93 -9.54 13.80
C PRO A 56 -9.01 -8.69 12.92
N LYS A 57 -8.71 -7.45 13.34
CA LYS A 57 -7.76 -6.54 12.65
C LYS A 57 -6.39 -7.19 12.46
N HIS A 58 -5.87 -7.88 13.47
CA HIS A 58 -4.58 -8.55 13.37
C HIS A 58 -4.65 -9.74 12.42
N LYS A 59 -5.66 -10.60 12.59
CA LYS A 59 -5.87 -11.76 11.70
C LYS A 59 -6.09 -11.38 10.24
N GLU A 60 -6.62 -10.19 9.98
CA GLU A 60 -6.76 -9.65 8.62
C GLU A 60 -5.43 -9.13 8.08
N ASN A 61 -4.70 -8.34 8.88
CA ASN A 61 -3.43 -7.76 8.49
C ASN A 61 -2.31 -8.80 8.34
N ALA A 62 -2.39 -9.92 9.05
CA ALA A 62 -1.40 -10.99 9.02
C ALA A 62 -1.66 -12.03 7.90
N LYS A 63 -2.60 -11.77 6.98
CA LYS A 63 -2.91 -12.70 5.89
C LYS A 63 -1.84 -12.67 4.81
N ALA A 64 -1.21 -13.81 4.59
CA ALA A 64 -0.50 -14.09 3.36
C ALA A 64 -1.48 -14.68 2.33
N VAL A 65 -1.34 -14.24 1.09
CA VAL A 65 -2.19 -14.67 -0.03
C VAL A 65 -1.29 -15.16 -1.14
N ALA A 66 -1.48 -16.42 -1.56
CA ALA A 66 -0.78 -17.00 -2.69
C ALA A 66 -1.73 -17.03 -3.89
N THR A 67 -1.33 -16.38 -4.98
CA THR A 67 -2.05 -16.43 -6.26
C THR A 67 -1.12 -16.95 -7.36
N THR A 68 -1.71 -17.58 -8.37
CA THR A 68 -1.01 -17.97 -9.59
C THR A 68 -1.59 -17.25 -10.79
N ARG A 69 -0.70 -16.87 -11.71
CA ARG A 69 -1.05 -16.34 -13.02
C ARG A 69 -0.42 -17.24 -14.09
N TYR A 70 -1.24 -17.74 -15.00
CA TYR A 70 -0.80 -18.64 -16.08
C TYR A 70 -1.59 -18.36 -17.37
N PHE A 71 -1.12 -18.91 -18.48
CA PHE A 71 -1.78 -18.77 -19.77
C PHE A 71 -2.24 -20.13 -20.30
N THR A 72 -3.40 -20.15 -20.95
CA THR A 72 -3.87 -21.31 -21.72
C THR A 72 -4.35 -20.83 -23.07
N ALA A 73 -4.03 -21.55 -24.15
CA ALA A 73 -4.43 -21.15 -25.50
C ALA A 73 -5.95 -20.97 -25.66
N SER A 74 -6.74 -21.76 -24.93
CA SER A 74 -8.21 -21.72 -25.01
C SER A 74 -8.87 -20.64 -24.16
N LYS A 75 -8.24 -20.17 -23.07
CA LYS A 75 -8.84 -19.20 -22.12
C LYS A 75 -8.03 -17.93 -21.94
N GLY A 76 -6.90 -17.79 -22.64
CA GLY A 76 -5.98 -16.69 -22.44
C GLY A 76 -5.33 -16.70 -21.06
N VAL A 77 -5.05 -15.50 -20.53
CA VAL A 77 -4.49 -15.28 -19.19
C VAL A 77 -5.50 -15.68 -18.13
N GLN A 78 -5.04 -16.42 -17.13
CA GLN A 78 -5.82 -16.89 -16.00
C GLN A 78 -5.14 -16.47 -14.70
N VAL A 79 -5.93 -15.99 -13.74
CA VAL A 79 -5.49 -15.75 -12.37
C VAL A 79 -6.31 -16.65 -11.44
N ARG A 80 -5.65 -17.31 -10.49
CA ARG A 80 -6.30 -18.15 -9.49
C ARG A 80 -5.73 -17.87 -8.12
N LEU A 81 -6.62 -17.72 -7.15
CA LEU A 81 -6.26 -17.81 -5.73
C LEU A 81 -5.92 -19.26 -5.43
N LEU A 82 -4.71 -19.51 -4.92
CA LEU A 82 -4.31 -20.84 -4.46
C LEU A 82 -4.66 -21.01 -2.99
N ASP A 83 -4.17 -20.09 -2.15
CA ASP A 83 -4.40 -20.18 -0.71
C ASP A 83 -4.36 -18.82 -0.01
N MET A 84 -4.92 -18.78 1.19
CA MET A 84 -4.93 -17.63 2.09
C MET A 84 -4.82 -18.10 3.53
N GLU A 85 -3.72 -17.74 4.18
CA GLU A 85 -3.45 -18.14 5.56
C GLU A 85 -2.97 -16.94 6.38
N SER A 86 -3.30 -16.92 7.68
CA SER A 86 -2.74 -15.94 8.61
C SER A 86 -1.37 -16.43 9.06
N LEU A 87 -0.31 -15.72 8.67
CA LEU A 87 1.03 -16.03 9.14
C LEU A 87 1.27 -15.37 10.50
N PRO A 88 1.99 -16.02 11.43
CA PRO A 88 2.30 -15.42 12.73
C PRO A 88 3.28 -14.24 12.59
N GLY A 89 3.96 -14.09 11.45
CA GLY A 89 4.79 -12.94 11.11
C GLY A 89 5.08 -12.86 9.61
N GLU A 90 5.84 -11.83 9.22
CA GLU A 90 6.13 -11.51 7.82
C GLU A 90 7.64 -11.61 7.50
N ASP A 91 8.38 -12.50 8.16
CA ASP A 91 9.78 -12.68 7.78
C ASP A 91 9.90 -13.42 6.43
N SER A 92 11.02 -13.21 5.74
CA SER A 92 11.23 -13.76 4.40
C SER A 92 11.26 -15.29 4.36
N THR A 93 11.60 -15.96 5.47
CA THR A 93 11.61 -17.42 5.58
C THR A 93 10.20 -17.97 5.70
N MET A 94 9.36 -17.36 6.55
CA MET A 94 7.95 -17.74 6.70
C MET A 94 7.20 -17.61 5.38
N VAL A 95 7.35 -16.48 4.69
CA VAL A 95 6.66 -16.24 3.41
C VAL A 95 7.14 -17.23 2.35
N ALA A 96 8.45 -17.50 2.26
CA ALA A 96 8.97 -18.50 1.34
C ALA A 96 8.45 -19.91 1.65
N ASN A 97 8.42 -20.31 2.92
CA ASN A 97 7.89 -21.60 3.36
C ASN A 97 6.39 -21.74 3.06
N PHE A 98 5.60 -20.69 3.31
CA PHE A 98 4.20 -20.64 2.93
C PHE A 98 4.02 -20.89 1.43
N ILE A 99 4.78 -20.20 0.57
CA ILE A 99 4.73 -20.41 -0.88
C ILE A 99 5.08 -21.86 -1.24
N ILE A 100 6.15 -22.42 -0.65
CA ILE A 100 6.55 -23.82 -0.88
C ILE A 100 5.44 -24.80 -0.47
N GLN A 101 4.80 -24.57 0.68
CA GLN A 101 3.70 -25.39 1.18
C GLN A 101 2.48 -25.32 0.27
N VAL A 102 2.08 -24.12 -0.17
CA VAL A 102 0.97 -23.93 -1.10
C VAL A 102 1.24 -24.65 -2.42
N LEU A 103 2.44 -24.54 -2.99
CA LEU A 103 2.80 -25.25 -4.21
C LEU A 103 2.70 -26.77 -4.01
N GLY A 104 3.21 -27.30 -2.89
CA GLY A 104 3.11 -28.72 -2.56
C GLY A 104 1.66 -29.20 -2.38
N LYS A 105 0.83 -28.45 -1.65
CA LYS A 105 -0.60 -28.73 -1.42
C LYS A 105 -1.38 -28.84 -2.73
N HIS A 106 -1.08 -27.98 -3.70
CA HIS A 106 -1.72 -27.97 -5.02
C HIS A 106 -0.99 -28.82 -6.06
N GLN A 107 0.03 -29.59 -5.66
CA GLN A 107 0.83 -30.45 -6.55
C GLN A 107 1.45 -29.68 -7.73
N LEU A 108 1.79 -28.42 -7.51
CA LEU A 108 2.44 -27.55 -8.49
C LEU A 108 3.96 -27.73 -8.40
N GLN A 109 4.55 -28.17 -9.50
CA GLN A 109 5.98 -28.40 -9.62
C GLN A 109 6.76 -27.07 -9.69
N PHE A 110 7.90 -27.00 -8.98
CA PHE A 110 8.78 -25.83 -8.97
C PHE A 110 9.38 -25.53 -10.35
N GLU A 111 9.51 -26.55 -11.19
CA GLU A 111 10.02 -26.46 -12.55
C GLU A 111 9.15 -25.54 -13.42
N ASN A 112 7.84 -25.55 -13.17
CA ASN A 112 6.83 -24.73 -13.86
C ASN A 112 6.73 -23.30 -13.30
N LEU A 113 7.39 -23.02 -12.18
CA LEU A 113 7.43 -21.67 -11.61
C LEU A 113 8.43 -20.82 -12.41
N VAL A 114 7.91 -19.89 -13.21
CA VAL A 114 8.72 -19.01 -14.06
C VAL A 114 9.15 -17.74 -13.32
N SER A 115 8.24 -17.15 -12.54
CA SER A 115 8.46 -15.86 -11.88
C SER A 115 7.86 -15.78 -10.49
N PHE A 116 8.47 -14.98 -9.62
CA PHE A 116 7.90 -14.57 -8.34
C PHE A 116 7.55 -13.08 -8.39
N CYS A 117 6.29 -12.76 -8.12
CA CYS A 117 5.76 -11.40 -8.13
C CYS A 117 5.30 -10.99 -6.73
N ALA A 118 5.75 -9.84 -6.24
CA ALA A 118 5.39 -9.31 -4.93
C ALA A 118 5.57 -7.79 -4.88
N ASP A 119 5.21 -7.14 -3.75
CA ASP A 119 5.58 -5.74 -3.53
C ASP A 119 7.11 -5.57 -3.50
N ASN A 120 7.58 -4.34 -3.73
CA ASN A 120 9.01 -4.07 -3.82
C ASN A 120 9.68 -3.96 -2.44
N ALA A 121 9.07 -4.50 -1.37
CA ALA A 121 9.64 -4.41 -0.03
C ALA A 121 10.97 -5.18 0.06
N PRO A 122 11.91 -4.72 0.91
CA PRO A 122 13.17 -5.41 1.13
C PRO A 122 13.02 -6.86 1.59
N VAL A 123 11.93 -7.22 2.27
CA VAL A 123 11.67 -8.61 2.69
C VAL A 123 11.45 -9.54 1.50
N ASN A 124 10.85 -9.05 0.41
CA ASN A 124 10.56 -9.83 -0.79
C ASN A 124 11.75 -9.93 -1.73
N PHE A 125 12.48 -8.81 -1.91
CA PHE A 125 13.49 -8.69 -2.95
C PHE A 125 14.88 -8.26 -2.47
N GLY A 126 15.07 -7.89 -1.21
CA GLY A 126 16.38 -7.54 -0.66
C GLY A 126 16.85 -6.11 -0.92
N GLY A 127 15.93 -5.19 -1.26
CA GLY A 127 16.23 -3.77 -1.51
C GLY A 127 16.67 -3.49 -2.95
N PRO A 128 17.20 -2.28 -3.23
CA PRO A 128 17.72 -1.93 -4.55
C PRO A 128 18.76 -2.95 -5.02
N GLN A 129 18.70 -3.33 -6.31
CA GLN A 129 19.63 -4.29 -6.95
C GLN A 129 19.57 -5.76 -6.47
N LEU A 130 18.54 -6.19 -5.73
CA LEU A 130 18.40 -7.57 -5.25
C LEU A 130 19.57 -8.06 -4.37
N ALA A 131 20.25 -7.12 -3.70
CA ALA A 131 21.56 -7.35 -3.09
C ALA A 131 21.50 -8.10 -1.74
N GLY A 132 20.40 -8.02 -0.99
CA GLY A 132 20.31 -8.68 0.32
C GLY A 132 20.10 -10.20 0.21
N PRO A 133 20.89 -11.06 0.89
CA PRO A 133 20.73 -12.52 0.78
C PRO A 133 19.48 -13.06 1.48
N ASN A 134 18.91 -12.33 2.43
CA ASN A 134 17.84 -12.81 3.30
C ASN A 134 16.45 -12.32 2.89
N ASN A 135 16.03 -12.61 1.65
CA ASN A 135 14.73 -12.23 1.11
C ASN A 135 13.98 -13.43 0.50
N VAL A 136 12.66 -13.28 0.28
CA VAL A 136 11.79 -14.35 -0.23
C VAL A 136 12.27 -14.84 -1.58
N PHE A 137 12.57 -13.93 -2.51
CA PHE A 137 13.02 -14.28 -3.85
C PHE A 137 14.29 -15.14 -3.83
N LYS A 138 15.31 -14.77 -3.03
CA LYS A 138 16.57 -15.53 -2.93
C LYS A 138 16.35 -16.94 -2.37
N LYS A 139 15.49 -17.08 -1.35
CA LYS A 139 15.13 -18.40 -0.80
C LYS A 139 14.39 -19.27 -1.81
N LEU A 140 13.50 -18.70 -2.63
CA LEU A 140 12.86 -19.43 -3.73
C LEU A 140 13.86 -19.76 -4.85
N GLN A 141 14.81 -18.86 -5.12
CA GLN A 141 15.84 -19.03 -6.15
C GLN A 141 16.81 -20.18 -5.83
N GLU A 142 17.03 -20.50 -4.55
CA GLU A 142 17.78 -21.70 -4.13
C GLU A 142 17.13 -23.00 -4.65
N LYS A 143 15.79 -23.04 -4.72
CA LYS A 143 15.04 -24.18 -5.31
C LYS A 143 14.91 -24.07 -6.82
N LYS A 144 14.83 -22.86 -7.38
CA LYS A 144 14.66 -22.59 -8.81
C LYS A 144 15.63 -21.50 -9.29
N LYS A 145 16.81 -21.91 -9.77
CA LYS A 145 17.91 -21.00 -10.17
C LYS A 145 17.55 -19.97 -11.25
N ASN A 146 16.56 -20.27 -12.10
CA ASN A 146 16.13 -19.41 -13.20
C ASN A 146 14.80 -18.68 -12.91
N LEU A 147 14.43 -18.55 -11.62
CA LEU A 147 13.27 -17.78 -11.22
C LEU A 147 13.47 -16.29 -11.53
N ILE A 148 12.46 -15.66 -12.13
CA ILE A 148 12.47 -14.24 -12.49
C ILE A 148 11.81 -13.42 -11.36
N PRO A 149 12.49 -12.41 -10.79
CA PRO A 149 11.87 -11.49 -9.84
C PRO A 149 11.04 -10.45 -10.57
N VAL A 150 9.78 -10.25 -10.16
CA VAL A 150 8.88 -9.23 -10.72
C VAL A 150 8.37 -8.35 -9.59
N GLY A 151 8.81 -7.09 -9.57
CA GLY A 151 8.30 -6.10 -8.63
C GLY A 151 6.90 -5.62 -9.01
N CYS A 152 6.19 -5.02 -8.06
CA CYS A 152 4.86 -4.48 -8.26
C CYS A 152 4.92 -3.08 -8.86
N SER A 153 4.64 -2.95 -10.17
CA SER A 153 4.57 -1.66 -10.87
C SER A 153 3.57 -0.69 -10.22
N ALA A 154 2.45 -1.22 -9.70
CA ALA A 154 1.46 -0.42 -8.98
C ALA A 154 2.05 0.23 -7.72
N HIS A 155 2.92 -0.49 -7.00
CA HIS A 155 3.63 0.04 -5.85
C HIS A 155 4.68 1.10 -6.23
N ILE A 156 5.34 0.95 -7.38
CA ILE A 156 6.27 1.96 -7.91
C ILE A 156 5.54 3.28 -8.20
N LEU A 157 4.40 3.23 -8.91
CA LEU A 157 3.60 4.42 -9.19
C LEU A 157 3.07 5.07 -7.91
N HIS A 158 2.62 4.25 -6.96
CA HIS A 158 2.17 4.73 -5.66
C HIS A 158 3.27 5.50 -4.92
N ASN A 159 4.48 4.94 -4.85
CA ASN A 159 5.61 5.59 -4.19
C ASN A 159 6.04 6.87 -4.91
N ALA A 160 5.95 6.91 -6.25
CA ALA A 160 6.23 8.11 -7.02
C ALA A 160 5.21 9.22 -6.71
N ALA A 161 3.91 8.89 -6.68
CA ALA A 161 2.85 9.82 -6.35
C ALA A 161 2.98 10.37 -4.92
N GLN A 162 3.26 9.50 -3.94
CA GLN A 162 3.48 9.92 -2.55
C GLN A 162 4.69 10.86 -2.45
N LYS A 163 5.85 10.49 -3.02
CA LYS A 163 7.05 11.35 -3.00
C LYS A 163 6.83 12.71 -3.67
N ALA A 164 6.00 12.77 -4.71
CA ALA A 164 5.65 14.03 -5.36
C ALA A 164 4.77 14.89 -4.44
N ALA A 165 3.81 14.28 -3.75
CA ALA A 165 2.94 14.96 -2.81
C ALA A 165 3.67 15.45 -1.55
N ASP A 166 4.68 14.71 -1.08
CA ASP A 166 5.55 15.12 0.04
C ASP A 166 6.33 16.42 -0.27
N ARG A 167 6.35 16.89 -1.52
CA ARG A 167 6.95 18.18 -1.93
C ARG A 167 5.99 19.36 -1.85
N VAL A 168 4.71 19.10 -1.62
CA VAL A 168 3.71 20.14 -1.42
C VAL A 168 3.93 20.75 -0.03
N PRO A 169 3.87 22.09 0.14
CA PRO A 169 4.16 22.76 1.41
C PRO A 169 3.13 22.48 2.51
N VAL A 170 2.03 21.79 2.19
CA VAL A 170 0.94 21.46 3.11
C VAL A 170 0.80 19.94 3.19
N ASP A 171 0.71 19.42 4.41
CA ASP A 171 0.42 18.01 4.67
C ASP A 171 -1.07 17.70 4.43
N ILE A 172 -1.41 17.49 3.16
CA ILE A 172 -2.79 17.21 2.74
C ILE A 172 -3.32 15.90 3.33
N GLU A 173 -2.47 14.89 3.58
CA GLU A 173 -2.89 13.68 4.28
C GLU A 173 -3.41 14.03 5.68
N ALA A 174 -2.66 14.81 6.46
CA ALA A 174 -3.07 15.23 7.79
C ALA A 174 -4.38 16.01 7.78
N ILE A 175 -4.55 16.94 6.82
CA ILE A 175 -5.81 17.67 6.64
C ILE A 175 -6.98 16.72 6.40
N VAL A 176 -6.83 15.80 5.44
CA VAL A 176 -7.87 14.82 5.11
C VAL A 176 -8.20 13.90 6.30
N PHE A 177 -7.19 13.44 7.05
CA PHE A 177 -7.42 12.64 8.26
C PHE A 177 -8.16 13.43 9.34
N LYS A 178 -7.79 14.68 9.57
CA LYS A 178 -8.47 15.55 10.55
C LYS A 178 -9.90 15.85 10.14
N LEU A 179 -10.13 16.07 8.86
CA LEU A 179 -11.45 16.29 8.29
C LEU A 179 -12.36 15.06 8.48
N ALA A 180 -11.87 13.87 8.10
CA ALA A 180 -12.61 12.63 8.30
C ALA A 180 -12.89 12.38 9.80
N SER A 181 -11.91 12.63 10.67
CA SER A 181 -12.05 12.51 12.12
C SER A 181 -13.08 13.48 12.72
N TYR A 182 -13.17 14.71 12.18
CA TYR A 182 -14.15 15.70 12.62
C TYR A 182 -15.59 15.20 12.45
N PHE A 183 -15.90 14.58 11.32
CA PHE A 183 -17.25 14.05 11.06
C PHE A 183 -17.50 12.68 11.70
N LYS A 184 -16.45 11.90 11.95
CA LYS A 184 -16.55 10.52 12.45
C LYS A 184 -17.40 10.40 13.72
N GLY A 185 -18.51 9.68 13.61
CA GLY A 185 -19.38 9.32 14.73
C GLY A 185 -20.25 10.46 15.28
N SER A 186 -20.34 11.61 14.58
CA SER A 186 -21.13 12.75 15.03
C SER A 186 -22.27 13.08 14.06
N THR A 187 -23.46 12.52 14.30
CA THR A 187 -24.67 12.81 13.51
C THR A 187 -24.95 14.30 13.43
N ARG A 188 -24.80 15.02 14.54
CA ARG A 188 -25.04 16.46 14.61
C ARG A 188 -24.13 17.26 13.67
N ARG A 189 -22.83 16.93 13.60
CA ARG A 189 -21.90 17.61 12.67
C ARG A 189 -22.26 17.35 11.21
N HIS A 190 -22.76 16.15 10.89
CA HIS A 190 -23.24 15.84 9.56
C HIS A 190 -24.52 16.62 9.21
N GLU A 191 -25.46 16.76 10.13
CA GLU A 191 -26.69 17.54 9.92
C GLU A 191 -26.38 19.03 9.74
N ASP A 192 -25.62 19.64 10.66
CA ASP A 192 -25.22 21.04 10.54
C ASP A 192 -24.52 21.32 9.19
N PHE A 193 -23.67 20.40 8.74
CA PHE A 193 -22.96 20.56 7.48
C PHE A 193 -23.87 20.37 6.26
N LYS A 194 -24.86 19.49 6.32
CA LYS A 194 -25.91 19.37 5.28
C LYS A 194 -26.73 20.64 5.16
N ASP A 195 -27.04 21.29 6.28
CA ASP A 195 -27.77 22.58 6.26
C ASP A 195 -26.95 23.67 5.55
N ILE A 196 -25.63 23.71 5.78
CA ILE A 196 -24.72 24.60 5.04
C ILE A 196 -24.69 24.25 3.55
N CYS A 197 -24.59 22.96 3.21
CA CYS A 197 -24.60 22.51 1.81
C CYS A 197 -25.90 22.94 1.11
N ASN A 198 -27.05 22.74 1.75
CA ASN A 198 -28.36 23.14 1.23
C ASN A 198 -28.47 24.67 1.07
N PHE A 199 -27.97 25.43 2.03
CA PHE A 199 -27.96 26.90 1.96
C PHE A 199 -27.12 27.43 0.79
N LEU A 200 -26.01 26.77 0.47
CA LEU A 200 -25.13 27.12 -0.65
C LEU A 200 -25.52 26.42 -1.97
N GLU A 201 -26.63 25.69 -2.00
CA GLU A 201 -27.09 24.91 -3.16
C GLU A 201 -26.05 23.90 -3.68
N VAL A 202 -25.20 23.38 -2.79
CA VAL A 202 -24.22 22.33 -3.09
C VAL A 202 -24.76 20.99 -2.64
N ASN A 203 -24.72 19.99 -3.52
CA ASN A 203 -25.15 18.63 -3.16
C ASN A 203 -24.22 18.03 -2.09
N TYR A 204 -24.77 17.72 -0.92
CA TYR A 204 -24.00 17.05 0.12
C TYR A 204 -23.54 15.67 -0.35
N GLU A 205 -22.26 15.41 -0.12
CA GLU A 205 -21.64 14.14 -0.41
C GLU A 205 -20.77 13.69 0.78
N THR A 206 -20.81 12.41 1.13
CA THR A 206 -19.98 11.90 2.23
C THR A 206 -18.49 11.96 1.85
N ILE A 207 -17.67 12.46 2.78
CA ILE A 207 -16.21 12.46 2.64
C ILE A 207 -15.68 11.06 2.99
N PRO A 208 -15.08 10.32 2.04
CA PRO A 208 -14.57 8.99 2.33
C PRO A 208 -13.40 9.07 3.32
N SER A 209 -13.26 8.04 4.16
CA SER A 209 -12.06 7.91 4.99
C SER A 209 -10.87 7.51 4.12
N HIS A 210 -9.76 8.20 4.27
CA HIS A 210 -8.47 7.78 3.72
C HIS A 210 -7.83 6.72 4.62
N GLY A 211 -7.09 5.78 4.04
CA GLY A 211 -6.29 4.79 4.76
C GLY A 211 -4.80 4.93 4.39
N PRO A 212 -3.87 4.87 5.36
CA PRO A 212 -2.46 5.22 5.16
C PRO A 212 -1.70 4.29 4.19
N THR A 213 -2.25 3.13 3.86
CA THR A 213 -1.63 2.15 2.95
C THR A 213 -2.12 2.24 1.51
N ARG A 214 -3.08 3.13 1.22
CA ARG A 214 -3.70 3.27 -0.10
C ARG A 214 -3.82 4.74 -0.49
N TRP A 215 -2.68 5.42 -0.66
CA TRP A 215 -2.53 6.78 -1.19
C TRP A 215 -3.50 7.13 -2.34
N LEU A 216 -3.89 6.19 -3.18
CA LEU A 216 -4.86 6.43 -4.27
C LEU A 216 -6.28 6.77 -3.82
N THR A 217 -6.65 6.40 -2.60
CA THR A 217 -7.90 6.89 -2.02
C THR A 217 -7.82 8.37 -1.71
N LEU A 218 -6.62 8.96 -1.60
CA LEU A 218 -6.44 10.40 -1.38
C LEU A 218 -7.00 11.22 -2.55
N GLY A 219 -6.74 10.81 -3.79
CA GLY A 219 -7.29 11.51 -4.98
C GLY A 219 -8.82 11.62 -4.93
N LYS A 220 -9.51 10.53 -4.58
CA LYS A 220 -10.97 10.51 -4.42
C LYS A 220 -11.46 11.38 -3.26
N VAL A 221 -10.70 11.43 -2.17
CA VAL A 221 -11.04 12.31 -1.03
C VAL A 221 -10.81 13.77 -1.41
N ILE A 222 -9.72 14.09 -2.11
CA ILE A 222 -9.44 15.44 -2.61
C ILE A 222 -10.53 15.90 -3.58
N ASP A 223 -10.93 15.07 -4.55
CA ASP A 223 -12.07 15.36 -5.44
C ASP A 223 -13.33 15.74 -4.64
N ARG A 224 -13.60 15.00 -3.55
CA ARG A 224 -14.72 15.28 -2.65
C ARG A 224 -14.58 16.60 -1.91
N VAL A 225 -13.39 16.89 -1.39
CA VAL A 225 -13.09 18.15 -0.68
C VAL A 225 -13.25 19.34 -1.62
N LEU A 226 -12.76 19.22 -2.86
CA LEU A 226 -12.91 20.25 -3.89
C LEU A 226 -14.38 20.53 -4.24
N LYS A 227 -15.21 19.48 -4.39
CA LYS A 227 -16.66 19.63 -4.63
C LYS A 227 -17.41 20.29 -3.48
N LEU A 228 -16.91 20.11 -2.26
CA LEU A 228 -17.50 20.64 -1.03
C LEU A 228 -16.73 21.84 -0.49
N TRP A 229 -15.88 22.48 -1.31
CA TRP A 229 -14.94 23.50 -0.85
C TRP A 229 -15.66 24.66 -0.14
N ASP A 230 -16.62 25.30 -0.81
CA ASP A 230 -17.31 26.47 -0.24
C ASP A 230 -18.12 26.15 1.03
N PRO A 231 -18.88 25.02 1.10
CA PRO A 231 -19.48 24.58 2.35
C PRO A 231 -18.47 24.31 3.47
N LEU A 232 -17.32 23.70 3.16
CA LEU A 232 -16.29 23.38 4.15
C LEU A 232 -15.62 24.65 4.67
N THR A 233 -15.30 25.59 3.79
CA THR A 233 -14.79 26.92 4.17
C THR A 233 -15.79 27.64 5.06
N THR A 234 -17.07 27.67 4.68
CA THR A 234 -18.12 28.27 5.51
C THR A 234 -18.20 27.62 6.89
N LEU A 235 -18.15 26.29 6.96
CA LEU A 235 -18.22 25.55 8.22
C LEU A 235 -17.04 25.87 9.15
N PHE A 236 -15.81 25.85 8.62
CA PHE A 236 -14.62 25.98 9.46
C PHE A 236 -14.26 27.42 9.79
N THR A 237 -14.64 28.40 8.96
CA THR A 237 -14.45 29.82 9.24
C THR A 237 -15.55 30.42 10.13
N SER A 238 -16.75 29.82 10.18
CA SER A 238 -17.86 30.35 11.00
C SER A 238 -17.96 29.80 12.43
N LYS A 239 -17.32 28.65 12.73
CA LYS A 239 -17.50 27.95 14.01
C LYS A 239 -16.34 28.18 14.99
N ASP A 240 -16.70 28.70 16.16
CA ASP A 240 -15.82 29.02 17.31
C ASP A 240 -15.15 27.79 17.99
N LYS A 241 -15.35 26.56 17.47
CA LYS A 241 -14.80 25.29 18.03
C LYS A 241 -14.29 24.33 16.95
N SER A 242 -13.83 24.87 15.83
CA SER A 242 -13.20 24.10 14.76
C SER A 242 -11.80 23.62 15.18
N PRO A 243 -11.33 22.46 14.70
CA PRO A 243 -9.93 22.10 14.84
C PRO A 243 -9.07 23.15 14.13
N ARG A 244 -8.15 23.79 14.86
CA ARG A 244 -7.30 24.88 14.37
C ARG A 244 -6.63 24.61 13.02
N ILE A 245 -6.13 23.38 12.81
CA ILE A 245 -5.51 22.98 11.55
C ILE A 245 -6.47 23.05 10.34
N LEU A 246 -7.76 22.76 10.54
CA LEU A 246 -8.77 22.84 9.48
C LEU A 246 -9.16 24.31 9.26
N GLU A 247 -9.31 25.08 10.33
CA GLU A 247 -9.57 26.52 10.25
C GLU A 247 -8.46 27.26 9.50
N GLU A 248 -7.19 27.02 9.84
CA GLU A 248 -6.02 27.59 9.17
C GLU A 248 -5.97 27.19 7.69
N PHE A 249 -6.27 25.92 7.38
CA PHE A 249 -6.28 25.42 6.01
C PHE A 249 -7.38 26.09 5.16
N PHE A 250 -8.63 26.07 5.62
CA PHE A 250 -9.76 26.61 4.86
C PHE A 250 -9.83 28.14 4.83
N SER A 251 -9.10 28.83 5.72
CA SER A 251 -9.01 30.31 5.72
C SER A 251 -7.83 30.84 4.91
N SER A 252 -6.95 29.97 4.39
CA SER A 252 -5.78 30.37 3.60
C SER A 252 -6.07 30.34 2.10
N ASP A 253 -5.73 31.43 1.42
CA ASP A 253 -5.86 31.59 -0.04
C ASP A 253 -4.95 30.63 -0.83
N GLU A 254 -3.91 30.09 -0.21
CA GLU A 254 -2.97 29.17 -0.86
C GLU A 254 -3.48 27.72 -0.88
N SER A 255 -4.41 27.38 0.00
CA SER A 255 -4.84 25.99 0.21
C SER A 255 -5.62 25.41 -0.97
N LEU A 256 -6.52 26.19 -1.58
CA LEU A 256 -7.30 25.74 -2.74
C LEU A 256 -6.40 25.49 -3.96
N PRO A 257 -5.52 26.43 -4.38
CA PRO A 257 -4.57 26.18 -5.48
C PRO A 257 -3.68 24.96 -5.23
N VAL A 258 -3.18 24.79 -4.01
CA VAL A 258 -2.37 23.63 -3.62
C VAL A 258 -3.15 22.32 -3.77
N LEU A 259 -4.40 22.31 -3.30
CA LEU A 259 -5.27 21.14 -3.38
C LEU A 259 -5.62 20.78 -4.83
N GLN A 260 -5.91 21.80 -5.67
CA GLN A 260 -6.17 21.62 -7.10
C GLN A 260 -4.94 21.14 -7.88
N PHE A 261 -3.76 21.66 -7.54
CA PHE A 261 -2.50 21.19 -8.10
C PHE A 261 -2.27 19.71 -7.77
N LEU A 262 -2.39 19.34 -6.49
CA LEU A 262 -2.23 17.95 -6.07
C LEU A 262 -3.29 17.04 -6.72
N HIS A 263 -4.54 17.47 -6.81
CA HIS A 263 -5.59 16.75 -7.52
C HIS A 263 -5.21 16.46 -8.98
N SER A 264 -4.72 17.48 -9.69
CA SER A 264 -4.30 17.38 -11.09
C SER A 264 -3.13 16.40 -11.26
N VAL A 265 -2.14 16.45 -10.35
CA VAL A 265 -1.01 15.51 -10.35
C VAL A 265 -1.49 14.08 -10.09
N LEU A 266 -2.35 13.85 -9.10
CA LEU A 266 -2.85 12.51 -8.77
C LEU A 266 -3.70 11.91 -9.90
N ALA A 267 -4.45 12.74 -10.63
CA ALA A 267 -5.24 12.30 -11.79
C ALA A 267 -4.36 11.67 -12.90
N VAL A 268 -3.09 12.10 -13.03
CA VAL A 268 -2.12 11.49 -13.97
C VAL A 268 -1.79 10.05 -13.57
N PHE A 269 -1.73 9.76 -12.27
CA PHE A 269 -1.38 8.44 -11.74
C PHE A 269 -2.58 7.49 -11.61
N GLU A 270 -3.81 8.00 -11.52
CA GLU A 270 -4.99 7.17 -11.23
C GLU A 270 -5.30 6.16 -12.36
N LYS A 271 -5.36 6.64 -13.61
CA LYS A 271 -5.72 5.80 -14.76
C LYS A 271 -4.70 4.68 -15.04
N PRO A 272 -3.36 4.92 -15.08
CA PRO A 272 -2.39 3.85 -15.25
C PRO A 272 -2.46 2.80 -14.15
N LEU A 273 -2.78 3.23 -12.95
CA LEU A 273 -2.77 2.38 -11.77
C LEU A 273 -3.99 1.49 -11.66
N LEU A 274 -5.17 1.99 -12.04
CA LEU A 274 -6.36 1.16 -12.20
C LEU A 274 -6.11 0.05 -13.22
N LEU A 275 -5.46 0.38 -14.34
CA LEU A 275 -5.10 -0.60 -15.36
C LEU A 275 -4.10 -1.66 -14.85
N LEU A 276 -3.10 -1.26 -14.05
CA LEU A 276 -2.14 -2.19 -13.44
C LEU A 276 -2.76 -3.08 -12.35
N GLN A 277 -3.90 -2.68 -11.78
CA GLN A 277 -4.63 -3.46 -10.78
C GLN A 277 -5.59 -4.48 -11.42
N GLU A 278 -5.84 -4.37 -12.72
CA GLU A 278 -6.64 -5.35 -13.45
C GLU A 278 -5.88 -6.69 -13.55
N PHE A 279 -6.56 -7.78 -13.19
CA PHE A 279 -5.94 -9.11 -13.10
C PHE A 279 -5.44 -9.67 -14.44
N TYR A 280 -6.05 -9.25 -15.54
CA TYR A 280 -5.81 -9.84 -16.86
C TYR A 280 -4.84 -9.02 -17.70
N THR A 281 -4.63 -7.75 -17.36
CA THR A 281 -3.75 -6.83 -18.07
C THR A 281 -2.33 -7.34 -18.13
N THR A 282 -1.81 -7.42 -19.34
CA THR A 282 -0.44 -7.79 -19.64
C THR A 282 0.47 -6.56 -19.61
N VAL A 283 1.76 -6.78 -19.42
CA VAL A 283 2.76 -5.70 -19.48
C VAL A 283 2.75 -5.04 -20.86
N ILE A 284 2.46 -5.79 -21.93
CA ILE A 284 2.37 -5.29 -23.29
C ILE A 284 1.21 -4.31 -23.45
N GLU A 285 0.00 -4.68 -23.01
CA GLU A 285 -1.17 -3.79 -23.04
C GLU A 285 -0.95 -2.51 -22.24
N TYR A 286 -0.23 -2.61 -21.11
CA TYR A 286 0.15 -1.43 -20.34
C TYR A 286 1.12 -0.53 -21.10
N ILE A 287 2.17 -1.09 -21.71
CA ILE A 287 3.17 -0.33 -22.47
C ILE A 287 2.53 0.35 -23.67
N ASP A 288 1.76 -0.39 -24.46
CA ASP A 288 1.09 0.10 -25.66
C ASP A 288 0.18 1.31 -25.35
N LYS A 289 -0.63 1.19 -24.29
CA LYS A 289 -1.61 2.21 -23.91
C LYS A 289 -1.00 3.49 -23.33
N TRP A 290 0.12 3.39 -22.62
CA TRP A 290 0.68 4.52 -21.85
C TRP A 290 1.94 5.13 -22.44
N PHE A 291 2.78 4.32 -23.10
CA PHE A 291 4.02 4.81 -23.68
C PHE A 291 3.89 5.26 -25.13
N ARG A 292 2.67 5.26 -25.70
CA ARG A 292 2.39 5.70 -27.09
C ARG A 292 3.56 5.34 -28.00
N VAL A 293 3.75 4.06 -28.26
CA VAL A 293 4.70 3.62 -29.28
C VAL A 293 4.09 3.99 -30.64
N GLU A 294 4.13 5.28 -30.99
CA GLU A 294 3.41 5.87 -32.14
C GLU A 294 4.03 5.49 -33.49
N PHE A 295 5.15 4.76 -33.49
CA PHE A 295 5.67 4.14 -34.70
C PHE A 295 6.00 2.67 -34.40
N LEU A 296 5.05 1.79 -34.70
CA LEU A 296 5.36 0.41 -35.06
C LEU A 296 5.61 0.41 -36.58
N PRO A 297 6.85 0.56 -37.08
CA PRO A 297 7.13 0.21 -38.46
C PRO A 297 6.68 -1.24 -38.68
N THR A 298 5.97 -1.49 -39.78
CA THR A 298 5.26 -2.74 -40.14
C THR A 298 6.14 -3.99 -40.27
N ASN A 299 7.43 -3.92 -39.90
CA ASN A 299 8.44 -4.97 -39.99
C ASN A 299 9.22 -5.17 -38.67
N ILE A 300 8.56 -5.11 -37.51
CA ILE A 300 9.20 -5.50 -36.24
C ILE A 300 9.13 -7.02 -36.10
N SER A 301 10.29 -7.67 -36.16
CA SER A 301 10.48 -9.03 -35.67
C SER A 301 10.77 -8.97 -34.17
N TRP A 302 9.90 -9.58 -33.35
CA TRP A 302 10.14 -9.70 -31.91
C TRP A 302 11.21 -10.76 -31.66
N ILE A 303 12.42 -10.34 -31.31
CA ILE A 303 13.45 -11.26 -30.83
C ILE A 303 13.33 -11.33 -29.30
N MET A 304 12.64 -12.35 -28.81
CA MET A 304 12.69 -12.69 -27.38
C MET A 304 14.02 -13.37 -27.08
N LEU A 305 14.99 -12.61 -26.55
CA LEU A 305 16.28 -13.14 -26.14
C LEU A 305 16.18 -13.77 -24.75
N SER A 306 16.39 -15.09 -24.67
CA SER A 306 16.52 -15.79 -23.39
C SER A 306 17.97 -15.76 -22.89
N LYS A 307 18.51 -14.61 -22.45
CA LYS A 307 19.83 -14.61 -21.80
C LYS A 307 19.99 -13.53 -20.74
N LYS A 308 20.68 -13.91 -19.65
CA LYS A 308 20.91 -13.13 -18.42
C LYS A 308 21.93 -11.99 -18.54
N SER A 309 22.40 -11.64 -19.73
CA SER A 309 23.61 -10.80 -19.90
C SER A 309 23.58 -9.94 -21.16
N VAL A 310 22.48 -9.24 -21.40
CA VAL A 310 22.44 -8.19 -22.42
C VAL A 310 22.18 -6.89 -21.65
N ASP A 311 23.19 -6.04 -21.55
CA ASP A 311 23.04 -4.67 -21.07
C ASP A 311 22.34 -3.84 -22.16
N TYR A 312 21.62 -2.80 -21.76
CA TYR A 312 20.99 -1.84 -22.68
C TYR A 312 22.00 -1.27 -23.68
N TYR A 313 23.27 -1.10 -23.26
CA TYR A 313 24.33 -0.60 -24.14
C TYR A 313 24.78 -1.62 -25.19
N ASP A 314 24.72 -2.93 -24.90
CA ASP A 314 25.02 -3.98 -25.89
C ASP A 314 24.02 -3.95 -27.06
N ILE A 315 22.78 -3.55 -26.79
CA ILE A 315 21.71 -3.41 -27.78
C ILE A 315 21.95 -2.21 -28.70
N VAL A 316 22.51 -1.12 -28.16
CA VAL A 316 22.77 0.11 -28.92
C VAL A 316 24.00 -0.05 -29.83
N GLU A 317 25.05 -0.74 -29.38
CA GLU A 317 26.23 -1.02 -30.24
C GLU A 317 25.93 -1.98 -31.38
N MET A 318 25.02 -2.95 -31.19
CA MET A 318 24.60 -3.87 -32.26
C MET A 318 23.73 -3.22 -33.34
N ALA A 319 23.19 -2.02 -33.09
CA ALA A 319 22.31 -1.29 -33.99
C ALA A 319 23.03 -0.18 -34.79
N GLY A 320 24.37 -0.11 -34.70
CA GLY A 320 25.22 0.77 -35.50
C GLY A 320 25.68 0.14 -36.81
#